data_AF-A0A2E8NFE3-F1
#
_entry.id   AF-A0A2E8NFE3-F1
#
_cell.length_a   1.000
_cell.length_b   1.000
_cell.length_c   1.000
_cell.angle_alpha   90.00
_cell.angle_beta   90.00
_cell.angle_gamma   90.00
#
_symmetry.space_group_name_H-M   'P 1'
#
loop_
_entity.id
_entity.type
_entity.pdbx_description
1 polymer ?
#
loop_
_entity_poly.entity_id
_entity_poly.type
_entity_poly.pdbx_seq_one_letter_code
_entity_poly.pdbx_strand_id
1 'polypeptide(L)'
;MKESITITDNRSGESIEIPIEHGGVDSGPWTKFLPGIWFKDEGFAATAVTNSSITYIDGGAGQLEYRGYRIEDLAKKSTFTEVAYLLVHGELPTSSNLEEWNDQLAKHAHLDDQLNSNLLKAFNNHSHPMGMFTAGLAA
;
A
#
# COMPACT_ATOMS: atom_id res chain seq x y z
N MET A 1 -16.62 26.60 -6.93
CA MET A 1 -15.87 26.60 -8.21
C MET A 1 -15.84 25.16 -8.70
N LYS A 2 -15.65 24.91 -10.01
CA LYS A 2 -15.48 23.53 -10.48
C LYS A 2 -14.07 23.08 -10.12
N GLU A 3 -13.95 21.93 -9.45
CA GLU A 3 -12.67 21.29 -9.14
C GLU A 3 -12.19 20.55 -10.39
N SER A 4 -11.60 21.28 -11.33
CA SER A 4 -11.14 20.75 -12.62
C SER A 4 -9.87 21.45 -13.08
N ILE A 5 -9.12 20.77 -13.95
CA ILE A 5 -8.01 21.35 -14.70
C ILE A 5 -8.37 21.46 -16.18
N THR A 6 -7.80 22.45 -16.87
CA THR A 6 -7.94 22.58 -18.33
C THR A 6 -6.57 22.46 -18.97
N ILE A 7 -6.46 21.63 -20.00
CA ILE A 7 -5.25 21.46 -20.80
C ILE A 7 -5.54 21.93 -22.21
N THR A 8 -4.63 22.73 -22.76
CA THR A 8 -4.72 23.28 -24.12
C THR A 8 -3.54 22.78 -24.94
N ASP A 9 -3.81 22.19 -26.11
CA ASP A 9 -2.76 21.89 -27.09
C ASP A 9 -2.52 23.12 -27.97
N ASN A 10 -1.38 23.78 -27.80
CA ASN A 10 -1.04 24.98 -28.56
C ASN A 10 -0.86 24.73 -30.07
N ARG A 11 -0.72 23.47 -30.52
CA ARG A 11 -0.57 23.14 -31.95
C ARG A 11 -1.92 23.10 -32.67
N SER A 12 -2.96 22.61 -32.01
CA SER A 12 -4.32 22.53 -32.56
C SER A 12 -5.23 23.68 -32.08
N GLY A 13 -4.90 24.30 -30.95
CA GLY A 13 -5.75 25.27 -30.26
C GLY A 13 -6.92 24.64 -29.49
N GLU A 14 -7.05 23.32 -29.50
CA GLU A 14 -8.11 22.61 -28.77
C GLU A 14 -7.80 22.56 -27.28
N SER A 15 -8.85 22.47 -26.45
CA SER A 15 -8.73 22.34 -25.01
C SER A 15 -9.67 21.28 -24.47
N ILE A 16 -9.23 20.61 -23.41
CA ILE A 16 -10.02 19.63 -22.66
C ILE A 16 -10.07 20.04 -21.18
N GLU A 17 -11.25 19.93 -20.57
CA GLU A 17 -11.45 20.09 -19.13
C GLU A 17 -11.56 18.71 -18.49
N ILE A 18 -10.81 18.47 -17.41
CA ILE A 18 -10.76 17.19 -16.70
C ILE A 18 -11.02 17.44 -15.22
N PRO A 19 -11.97 16.71 -14.59
CA PRO A 19 -12.25 16.87 -13.16
C PRO A 19 -11.07 16.37 -12.29
N ILE A 20 -10.91 17.00 -11.13
CA ILE A 20 -10.01 16.52 -10.07
C ILE A 20 -10.83 15.64 -9.13
N GLU A 21 -10.41 14.39 -8.97
CA GLU A 21 -11.04 13.41 -8.08
C GLU A 21 -10.02 12.89 -7.07
N HIS A 22 -10.36 12.93 -5.78
CA HIS A 22 -9.48 12.46 -4.69
C HIS A 22 -8.07 13.07 -4.70
N GLY A 23 -7.93 14.33 -5.16
CA GLY A 23 -6.66 15.03 -5.26
C GLY A 23 -5.80 14.62 -6.46
N GLY A 24 -6.31 13.77 -7.35
CA GLY A 24 -5.67 13.35 -8.60
C GLY A 24 -6.53 13.66 -9.83
N VAL A 25 -5.98 13.39 -11.02
CA VAL A 25 -6.68 13.55 -12.30
C VAL A 25 -6.51 12.26 -13.09
N ASP A 26 -7.61 11.73 -13.65
CA ASP A 26 -7.56 10.52 -14.47
C ASP A 26 -6.77 10.76 -15.76
N SER A 27 -5.92 9.80 -16.14
CA SER A 27 -5.06 9.88 -17.33
C SER A 27 -5.77 9.50 -18.64
N GLY A 28 -6.95 8.89 -18.57
CA GLY A 28 -7.72 8.42 -19.72
C GLY A 28 -8.12 9.52 -20.71
N PRO A 29 -8.72 10.65 -20.27
CA PRO A 29 -9.04 11.78 -21.13
C PRO A 29 -7.83 12.34 -21.87
N TRP A 30 -6.66 12.35 -21.23
CA TRP A 30 -5.42 12.84 -21.82
C TRP A 30 -4.95 11.97 -22.97
N THR A 31 -4.96 10.64 -22.79
CA THR A 31 -4.52 9.70 -23.81
C THR A 31 -5.37 9.79 -25.08
N LYS A 32 -6.67 10.09 -24.91
CA LYS A 32 -7.60 10.33 -26.03
C LYS A 32 -7.37 11.69 -26.69
N PHE A 33 -7.09 12.73 -25.91
CA PHE A 33 -6.90 14.09 -26.39
C PHE A 33 -5.53 14.30 -27.08
N LEU A 34 -4.48 13.67 -26.56
CA LEU A 34 -3.09 13.79 -27.04
C LEU A 34 -2.51 12.42 -27.40
N PRO A 35 -3.00 11.77 -28.47
CA PRO A 35 -2.52 10.45 -28.84
C PRO A 35 -1.03 10.47 -29.19
N GLY A 36 -0.26 9.57 -28.58
CA GLY A 36 1.18 9.45 -28.81
C GLY A 36 2.07 10.40 -27.99
N ILE A 37 1.49 11.18 -27.07
CA ILE A 37 2.24 12.02 -26.12
C ILE A 37 2.23 11.36 -24.74
N TRP A 38 3.40 11.35 -24.11
CA TRP A 38 3.62 10.73 -22.80
C TRP A 38 4.06 11.77 -21.77
N PHE A 39 3.59 11.63 -20.54
CA PHE A 39 4.14 12.35 -19.40
C PHE A 39 5.39 11.63 -18.92
N LYS A 40 6.49 12.36 -18.85
CA LYS A 40 7.75 11.85 -18.32
C LYS A 40 7.82 12.17 -16.83
N ASP A 41 7.53 11.16 -16.00
CA ASP A 41 7.66 11.22 -14.53
C ASP A 41 8.55 10.06 -14.06
N GLU A 42 9.86 10.29 -14.01
CA GLU A 42 10.82 9.27 -13.60
C GLU A 42 10.66 8.96 -12.11
N GLY A 43 10.34 7.71 -11.78
CA GLY A 43 10.13 7.27 -10.40
C GLY A 43 8.74 7.56 -9.83
N PHE A 44 7.80 8.06 -10.65
CA PHE A 44 6.39 8.27 -10.29
C PHE A 44 6.18 9.23 -9.11
N ALA A 45 7.02 10.27 -8.98
CA ALA A 45 6.95 11.20 -7.86
C ALA A 45 5.67 12.06 -7.86
N ALA A 46 5.07 12.28 -9.03
CA ALA A 46 3.84 13.05 -9.22
C ALA A 46 2.69 12.21 -9.78
N THR A 47 2.86 10.89 -9.91
CA THR A 47 1.88 9.99 -10.53
C THR A 47 1.26 9.07 -9.49
N ALA A 48 -0.05 9.22 -9.28
CA ALA A 48 -0.83 8.24 -8.53
C ALA A 48 -1.05 6.99 -9.39
N VAL A 49 -0.51 5.85 -8.93
CA VAL A 49 -0.56 4.57 -9.68
C VAL A 49 -1.82 3.76 -9.35
N THR A 50 -2.36 3.91 -8.14
CA THR A 50 -3.52 3.14 -7.67
C THR A 50 -4.32 3.90 -6.63
N ASN A 51 -5.59 3.51 -6.48
CA ASN A 51 -6.45 3.94 -5.39
C ASN A 51 -6.23 3.02 -4.19
N SER A 52 -6.11 3.60 -2.99
CA SER A 52 -5.95 2.84 -1.75
C SER A 52 -6.77 3.46 -0.64
N SER A 53 -7.44 2.61 0.14
CA SER A 53 -8.14 2.97 1.37
C SER A 53 -7.42 2.45 2.62
N ILE A 54 -6.14 2.06 2.48
CA ILE A 54 -5.37 1.40 3.54
C ILE A 54 -4.65 2.42 4.43
N THR A 55 -3.83 3.29 3.82
CA THR A 55 -2.96 4.22 4.55
C THR A 55 -3.05 5.61 3.97
N TYR A 56 -3.07 6.62 4.83
CA TYR A 56 -2.92 8.02 4.47
C TYR A 56 -1.70 8.64 5.17
N ILE A 57 -0.96 9.48 4.45
CA ILE A 57 0.27 10.11 4.93
C ILE A 57 0.24 11.59 4.56
N ASP A 58 0.37 12.46 5.55
CA ASP A 58 0.69 13.88 5.37
C ASP A 58 2.02 14.17 6.09
N GLY A 59 3.09 14.29 5.31
CA GLY A 59 4.42 14.56 5.84
C GLY A 59 4.59 15.97 6.42
N GLY A 60 3.79 16.94 5.97
CA GLY A 60 3.85 18.32 6.48
C GLY A 60 3.19 18.45 7.85
N ALA A 61 2.07 17.75 8.05
CA ALA A 61 1.38 17.65 9.35
C ALA A 61 1.98 16.59 10.29
N GLY A 62 2.87 15.71 9.79
CA GLY A 62 3.40 14.57 10.53
C GLY A 62 2.33 13.53 10.85
N GLN A 63 1.35 13.36 9.96
CA GLN A 63 0.18 12.52 10.16
C GLN A 63 0.34 11.21 9.36
N LEU A 64 0.11 10.09 10.04
CA LEU A 64 0.06 8.76 9.47
C LEU A 64 -1.20 8.06 9.99
N GLU A 65 -2.00 7.53 9.07
CA GLU A 65 -3.26 6.86 9.40
C GLU A 65 -3.35 5.48 8.74
N TYR A 66 -3.90 4.52 9.46
CA TYR A 66 -4.32 3.22 8.93
C TYR A 66 -5.84 3.11 9.00
N ARG A 67 -6.48 2.88 7.85
CA ARG A 67 -7.95 2.81 7.71
C ARG A 67 -8.67 4.00 8.36
N GLY A 68 -8.07 5.19 8.32
CA GLY A 68 -8.58 6.42 8.94
C GLY A 68 -8.31 6.58 10.45
N TYR A 69 -7.63 5.62 11.08
CA TYR A 69 -7.17 5.76 12.47
C TYR A 69 -5.74 6.29 12.51
N ARG A 70 -5.53 7.35 13.29
CA ARG A 70 -4.18 7.87 13.54
C ARG A 70 -3.27 6.83 14.17
N ILE A 71 -2.02 6.77 13.73
CA ILE A 71 -1.07 5.78 14.20
C ILE A 71 -0.80 5.91 15.71
N GLU A 72 -0.85 7.12 16.28
CA GLU A 72 -0.59 7.31 17.71
C GLU A 72 -1.72 6.76 18.59
N ASP A 73 -2.95 6.72 18.07
CA ASP A 73 -4.08 6.10 18.74
C ASP A 73 -3.96 4.58 18.71
N LEU A 74 -3.66 4.01 17.54
CA LEU A 74 -3.44 2.56 17.40
C LEU A 74 -2.28 2.08 18.28
N ALA A 75 -1.16 2.80 18.30
CA ALA A 75 0.01 2.43 19.10
C ALA A 75 -0.26 2.44 20.61
N LYS A 76 -1.22 3.24 21.09
CA LYS A 76 -1.57 3.33 22.52
C LYS A 76 -2.69 2.38 22.92
N LYS A 77 -3.60 2.05 22.00
CA LYS A 77 -4.88 1.39 22.31
C LYS A 77 -5.04 0.01 21.68
N SER A 78 -4.14 -0.37 20.77
CA SER A 78 -4.25 -1.61 20.00
C SER A 78 -2.94 -2.38 19.99
N THR A 79 -3.08 -3.68 19.76
CA THR A 79 -1.98 -4.63 19.60
C THR A 79 -1.64 -4.83 18.11
N PHE A 80 -0.49 -5.43 17.83
CA PHE A 80 -0.09 -5.74 16.46
C PHE A 80 -1.13 -6.59 15.72
N THR A 81 -1.72 -7.60 16.38
CA THR A 81 -2.69 -8.49 15.73
C THR A 81 -4.02 -7.81 15.43
N GLU A 82 -4.47 -6.87 16.28
CA GLU A 82 -5.63 -6.01 16.00
C GLU A 82 -5.37 -5.09 14.80
N VAL A 83 -4.19 -4.49 14.71
CA VAL A 83 -3.82 -3.64 13.56
C VAL A 83 -3.67 -4.47 12.29
N ALA A 84 -3.09 -5.68 12.37
CA ALA A 84 -3.03 -6.59 11.23
C ALA A 84 -4.42 -6.96 10.72
N TYR A 85 -5.35 -7.27 11.64
CA TYR A 85 -6.75 -7.52 11.31
C TYR A 85 -7.38 -6.29 10.64
N LEU A 86 -7.19 -5.09 11.19
CA LEU A 86 -7.67 -3.82 10.63
C LEU A 86 -7.19 -3.60 9.19
N LEU A 87 -5.92 -3.87 8.89
CA LEU A 87 -5.38 -3.68 7.56
C LEU A 87 -5.98 -4.66 6.54
N VAL A 88 -6.15 -5.93 6.93
CA VAL A 88 -6.71 -6.98 6.08
C VAL A 88 -8.22 -6.81 5.87
N HIS A 89 -8.98 -6.58 6.95
CA HIS A 89 -10.45 -6.58 6.94
C HIS A 89 -11.08 -5.19 6.81
N GLY A 90 -10.33 -4.12 7.07
CA GLY A 90 -10.80 -2.74 6.95
C GLY A 90 -11.45 -2.17 8.21
N GLU A 91 -11.75 -2.99 9.21
CA GLU A 91 -12.34 -2.59 10.48
C GLU A 91 -11.64 -3.25 11.67
N LEU A 92 -11.73 -2.62 12.85
CA LEU A 92 -11.16 -3.18 14.08
C LEU A 92 -11.94 -4.43 14.51
N PRO A 93 -11.26 -5.49 15.00
CA PRO A 93 -11.93 -6.71 15.39
C PRO A 93 -12.78 -6.51 16.65
N THR A 94 -13.87 -7.26 16.76
CA THR A 94 -14.52 -7.49 18.06
C THR A 94 -13.65 -8.42 18.91
N SER A 95 -13.91 -8.51 20.22
CA SER A 95 -13.16 -9.42 21.11
C SER A 95 -13.20 -10.88 20.65
N SER A 96 -14.37 -11.33 20.14
CA SER A 96 -14.51 -12.69 19.60
C SER A 96 -13.71 -12.88 18.30
N ASN A 97 -13.74 -11.89 17.40
CA ASN A 97 -12.97 -11.95 16.15
C ASN A 97 -11.47 -11.97 16.43
N LEU A 98 -11.01 -11.21 17.43
CA LEU A 98 -9.60 -11.14 17.80
C LEU A 98 -9.11 -12.47 18.39
N GLU A 99 -9.92 -13.11 19.24
CA GLU A 99 -9.59 -14.43 19.79
C GLU A 99 -9.44 -15.46 18.66
N GLU A 100 -10.42 -15.53 17.76
CA GLU A 100 -10.34 -16.42 16.60
C GLU A 100 -9.15 -16.12 15.69
N TRP A 101 -8.88 -14.84 15.42
CA TRP A 101 -7.75 -14.40 14.62
C TRP A 101 -6.41 -14.82 15.22
N ASN A 102 -6.22 -14.62 16.52
CA ASN A 102 -5.00 -15.03 17.22
C ASN A 102 -4.83 -16.55 17.19
N ASP A 103 -5.91 -17.31 17.38
CA ASP A 103 -5.91 -18.77 17.27
C ASP A 103 -5.51 -19.24 15.88
N GLN A 104 -6.06 -18.61 14.83
CA GLN A 104 -5.71 -18.90 13.45
C GLN A 104 -4.24 -18.59 13.18
N LEU A 105 -3.73 -17.43 13.63
CA LEU A 105 -2.32 -17.07 13.48
C LEU A 105 -1.41 -18.06 14.18
N ALA A 106 -1.72 -18.44 15.43
CA ALA A 106 -0.92 -19.40 16.18
C ALA A 106 -0.88 -20.78 15.51
N LYS A 107 -2.03 -21.26 15.02
CA LYS A 107 -2.13 -22.54 14.30
C LYS A 107 -1.26 -22.58 13.04
N HIS A 108 -1.17 -21.48 12.30
CA HIS A 108 -0.40 -21.38 11.06
C HIS A 108 1.04 -20.87 11.25
N ALA A 109 1.45 -20.57 12.49
CA ALA A 109 2.82 -20.15 12.79
C ALA A 109 3.83 -21.31 12.79
N HIS A 110 3.34 -22.56 12.89
CA HIS A 110 4.20 -23.74 12.87
C HIS A 110 4.73 -24.01 11.46
N LEU A 111 6.05 -24.16 11.37
CA LEU A 111 6.75 -24.57 10.15
C LEU A 111 7.17 -26.04 10.28
N ASP A 112 7.26 -26.75 9.16
CA ASP A 112 7.82 -28.10 9.14
C ASP A 112 9.29 -28.07 9.61
N ASP A 113 9.58 -28.78 10.70
CA ASP A 113 10.89 -28.74 11.36
C ASP A 113 12.01 -29.25 10.43
N GLN A 114 11.71 -30.23 9.58
CA GLN A 114 12.67 -30.81 8.66
C GLN A 114 13.02 -29.82 7.54
N LEU A 115 12.02 -29.19 6.93
CA LEU A 115 12.20 -28.14 5.93
C LEU A 115 12.98 -26.96 6.52
N ASN A 116 12.58 -26.45 7.69
CA ASN A 116 13.22 -25.30 8.32
C ASN A 116 14.68 -25.59 8.70
N SER A 117 14.97 -26.75 9.30
CA SER A 117 16.34 -27.16 9.61
C SER A 117 17.20 -27.27 8.36
N ASN A 118 16.68 -27.88 7.29
CA ASN A 118 17.44 -28.06 6.05
C ASN A 118 17.73 -26.72 5.37
N LEU A 119 16.74 -25.82 5.32
CA LEU A 119 16.87 -24.50 4.73
C LEU A 119 17.88 -23.64 5.51
N LEU A 120 17.78 -23.59 6.84
CA LEU A 120 18.71 -22.82 7.67
C LEU A 120 20.15 -23.35 7.60
N LYS A 121 20.33 -24.68 7.52
CA LYS A 121 21.67 -25.31 7.37
C LYS A 121 22.27 -25.13 5.97
N ALA A 122 21.45 -24.86 4.95
CA ALA A 122 21.93 -24.61 3.60
C ALA A 122 22.61 -23.23 3.47
N PHE A 123 22.29 -22.29 4.36
CA PHE A 123 22.95 -20.99 4.41
C PHE A 123 24.30 -21.06 5.14
N ASN A 124 25.25 -20.26 4.67
CA ASN A 124 26.46 -20.01 5.43
C ASN A 124 26.13 -19.11 6.64
N ASN A 125 26.94 -19.20 7.71
CA ASN A 125 26.70 -18.43 8.95
C ASN A 125 26.78 -16.91 8.81
N HIS A 126 27.25 -16.38 7.67
CA HIS A 126 27.37 -14.95 7.38
C HIS A 126 26.38 -14.48 6.30
N SER A 127 25.37 -15.31 5.99
CA SER A 127 24.39 -15.01 4.95
C SER A 127 23.56 -13.81 5.39
N HIS A 128 23.31 -12.89 4.47
CA HIS A 128 22.52 -11.70 4.79
C HIS A 128 21.08 -12.11 5.16
N PRO A 129 20.52 -11.67 6.31
CA PRO A 129 19.21 -12.12 6.78
C PRO A 129 18.09 -11.93 5.76
N MET A 130 18.10 -10.83 5.00
CA MET A 130 17.09 -10.61 3.94
C MET A 130 17.18 -11.66 2.81
N GLY A 131 18.40 -12.13 2.46
CA GLY A 131 18.56 -13.17 1.45
C GLY A 131 18.05 -14.52 1.95
N MET A 132 18.29 -14.83 3.23
CA MET A 132 17.74 -16.01 3.89
C MET A 132 16.22 -15.94 3.97
N PHE A 133 15.65 -14.78 4.31
CA PHE A 133 14.20 -14.56 4.37
C PHE A 133 13.54 -14.76 3.01
N THR A 134 14.08 -14.15 1.94
CA THR A 134 13.53 -14.30 0.59
C THR A 134 13.57 -15.73 0.09
N ALA A 135 14.64 -16.48 0.42
CA ALA A 135 14.75 -17.87 0.04
C ALA A 135 13.83 -18.77 0.88
N GLY A 136 13.63 -18.44 2.17
CA GLY A 136 12.63 -19.10 3.03
C GLY A 136 11.21 -18.91 2.52
N LEU A 137 10.87 -17.73 2.00
CA LEU A 137 9.55 -17.46 1.40
C LEU A 137 9.32 -18.21 0.07
N ALA A 138 10.40 -18.50 -0.67
CA ALA A 138 10.31 -19.13 -2.00
C ALA A 138 10.31 -20.67 -1.97
N ALA A 139 10.67 -21.28 -0.84
CA ALA A 139 10.75 -22.73 -0.65
C ALA A 139 9.37 -23.32 -0.28
#